data_AF-M3DIL2-F1
#
_entry.id   AF-M3DIL2-F1
#
_cell.length_a   1.000
_cell.length_b   1.000
_cell.length_c   1.000
_cell.angle_alpha   90.00
_cell.angle_beta   90.00
_cell.angle_gamma   90.00
#
_symmetry.space_group_name_H-M   'P 1'
#
loop_
_entity.id
_entity.type
_entity.pdbx_description
1 polymer ?
#
loop_
_entity_poly.entity_id
_entity_poly.type
_entity_poly.pdbx_seq_one_letter_code
_entity_poly.pdbx_strand_id
1 'polypeptide(L)' 'MFYFARTKSLKQIRGFDERFFLYFEDFDLSMRLKRKDYFPKIQIYHKGGNSSKKGFLHVRLFVISAIRFFMKFGWKLI' A
#
# COMPACT_ATOMS: atom_id res chain seq x y z
N MET A 1 -1.15 -9.39 -1.09
CA MET A 1 -0.07 -8.58 -1.68
C MET A 1 1.26 -9.08 -1.15
N PHE A 2 2.32 -9.12 -1.97
CA PHE A 2 3.65 -9.55 -1.54
C PHE A 2 4.71 -8.57 -2.07
N TYR A 3 5.73 -8.30 -1.26
CA TYR A 3 6.79 -7.36 -1.56
C TYR A 3 8.14 -7.92 -1.16
N PHE A 4 9.16 -7.65 -1.96
CA PHE A 4 10.55 -7.90 -1.61
C PHE A 4 11.28 -6.56 -1.59
N ALA A 5 11.90 -6.22 -0.47
CA ALA A 5 12.66 -4.99 -0.31
C ALA A 5 13.92 -5.25 0.52
N ARG A 6 15.02 -4.58 0.19
CA ARG A 6 16.23 -4.65 1.02
C ARG A 6 15.96 -3.99 2.37
N THR A 7 16.41 -4.61 3.46
CA THR A 7 16.28 -4.07 4.82
C THR A 7 16.84 -2.65 4.94
N LYS A 8 17.98 -2.36 4.28
CA LYS A 8 18.58 -1.02 4.25
C LYS A 8 17.62 0.03 3.66
N SER A 9 16.95 -0.31 2.56
CA SER A 9 15.99 0.58 1.90
C SER A 9 14.76 0.83 2.78
N LEU A 10 14.24 -0.21 3.45
CA LEU A 10 13.12 -0.07 4.38
C LEU A 10 13.49 0.80 5.59
N LYS A 11 14.67 0.58 6.19
CA LYS A 11 15.16 1.40 7.31
C LYS A 11 15.33 2.87 6.92
N GLN A 12 15.82 3.15 5.71
CA GLN A 12 16.01 4.52 5.22
C GLN A 12 14.69 5.30 5.14
N ILE A 13 13.58 4.64 4.79
CA ILE A 13 12.25 5.26 4.73
C ILE A 13 11.42 5.07 6.00
N ARG A 14 12.01 4.51 7.06
CA ARG A 14 11.35 4.18 8.35
C ARG A 14 10.16 3.22 8.20
N GLY A 15 10.22 2.26 7.28
CA GLY A 15 9.21 1.20 7.16
C GLY A 15 7.85 1.70 6.66
N PHE A 16 6.76 1.14 7.18
CA PHE A 16 5.39 1.58 6.87
C PHE A 16 5.04 2.89 7.59
N ASP A 17 4.15 3.67 6.99
CA ASP A 17 3.62 4.88 7.63
C ASP A 17 2.40 4.50 8.48
N GLU A 18 2.54 4.61 9.81
CA GLU A 18 1.54 4.20 10.80
C GLU A 18 0.21 4.97 10.70
N ARG A 19 0.17 6.06 9.91
CA ARG A 19 -1.07 6.78 9.61
C ARG A 19 -1.99 6.03 8.65
N PHE A 20 -1.50 4.99 7.97
CA PHE A 20 -2.34 4.13 7.14
C PHE A 20 -2.73 2.88 7.90
N PHE A 21 -4.00 2.50 7.78
CA PHE A 21 -4.52 1.25 8.33
C PHE A 21 -5.31 0.53 7.27
N LEU A 22 -4.95 -0.74 7.02
CA LEU A 22 -5.58 -1.71 6.11
C LEU A 22 -5.58 -1.35 4.60
N TYR A 23 -5.58 -0.07 4.27
CA TYR A 23 -5.61 0.43 2.90
C TYR A 23 -4.55 1.51 2.67
N PHE A 24 -4.02 1.54 1.45
CA PHE A 24 -3.05 2.52 0.93
C PHE A 24 -1.67 2.52 1.60
N GLU A 25 -1.43 1.69 2.62
CA GLU A 25 -0.12 1.56 3.27
C GLU A 25 0.97 1.09 2.29
N ASP A 26 0.56 0.30 1.32
CA ASP A 26 1.42 -0.41 0.40
C ASP A 26 1.70 0.41 -0.87
N PHE A 27 0.72 1.20 -1.32
CA PHE A 27 0.90 2.31 -2.25
C PHE A 27 1.86 3.36 -1.69
N ASP A 28 1.67 3.77 -0.44
CA ASP A 28 2.55 4.71 0.24
C ASP A 28 3.99 4.20 0.31
N LEU A 29 4.16 2.94 0.75
CA LEU A 29 5.47 2.28 0.79
C LEU A 29 6.12 2.28 -0.59
N SER A 30 5.38 1.91 -1.63
CA SER A 30 5.90 1.82 -2.99
C SER A 30 6.30 3.18 -3.57
N MET A 31 5.57 4.25 -3.22
CA MET A 31 5.93 5.62 -3.61
C MET A 31 7.19 6.10 -2.89
N ARG A 32 7.34 5.79 -1.59
CA ARG A 32 8.53 6.18 -0.80
C ARG A 32 9.78 5.40 -1.18
N LEU A 33 9.66 4.13 -1.59
CA LEU A 33 10.79 3.33 -2.07
C LEU A 33 11.31 3.81 -3.44
N LYS A 34 10.54 4.60 -4.20
CA LYS A 34 10.88 5.15 -5.53
C LYS A 34 11.32 4.12 -6.58
N ARG A 35 11.17 2.82 -6.31
CA ARG A 35 11.59 1.72 -7.18
C ARG A 35 10.49 0.66 -7.17
N LYS A 36 9.97 0.36 -8.35
CA LYS A 36 8.89 -0.62 -8.58
C LYS A 36 9.36 -1.53 -9.71
N ASP A 37 9.97 -2.65 -9.34
CA ASP A 37 10.39 -3.67 -10.31
C ASP A 37 9.38 -4.82 -10.28
N TYR A 38 8.86 -5.19 -11.44
CA TYR A 38 8.02 -6.37 -11.60
C TYR A 38 8.87 -7.58 -12.03
N PHE A 39 8.80 -8.67 -11.27
CA PHE A 39 9.58 -9.88 -11.51
C PHE A 39 8.67 -11.07 -11.91
N PRO A 40 8.40 -11.29 -13.21
CA PRO A 40 7.46 -12.31 -13.67
C PRO A 40 7.93 -13.75 -13.41
N LYS A 41 9.21 -13.97 -13.11
CA LYS A 41 9.77 -15.29 -12.77
C LYS A 41 9.37 -15.79 -11.38
N ILE A 42 8.85 -14.91 -10.52
CA ILE A 42 8.40 -15.26 -9.17
C ILE A 42 6.88 -15.38 -9.19
N GLN A 43 6.37 -16.57 -8.88
CA GLN A 43 4.94 -16.84 -8.79
C GLN A 43 4.56 -17.05 -7.33
N ILE A 44 3.58 -16.28 -6.84
CA ILE A 44 3.08 -16.41 -5.47
C ILE A 44 1.57 -16.57 -5.54
N TYR A 45 1.07 -17.67 -4.96
CA TYR A 45 -0.36 -17.90 -4.84
C TYR A 45 -0.90 -17.10 -3.65
N HIS A 46 -1.88 -16.22 -3.91
CA HIS A 46 -2.59 -15.49 -2.88
C HIS A 46 -4.04 -15.96 -2.85
N LYS A 47 -4.42 -16.70 -1.79
CA LYS A 47 -5.82 -17.05 -1.55
C LYS A 47 -6.57 -15.78 -1.15
N GLY A 48 -7.32 -15.21 -2.08
CA GLY A 48 -8.09 -13.99 -1.83
C GLY A 48 -9.02 -14.14 -0.64
N GLY A 49 -8.90 -13.23 0.34
CA GLY A 49 -9.89 -13.09 1.39
C GLY A 49 -11.08 -12.30 0.85
N ASN A 50 -12.30 -12.80 1.01
CA ASN A 50 -13.57 -12.12 0.67
C ASN A 50 -13.84 -10.89 1.57
N SER A 51 -12.84 -10.01 1.73
CA SER A 51 -12.89 -8.82 2.57
C SER A 51 -13.83 -7.75 2.02
N SER A 52 -14.27 -7.87 0.77
CA SER A 52 -15.23 -6.96 0.13
C SER A 52 -16.61 -6.97 0.81
N LYS A 53 -16.95 -8.01 1.58
CA LYS A 53 -18.25 -8.13 2.29
C LYS A 53 -18.23 -7.55 3.73
N LYS A 54 -17.17 -6.83 4.13
CA LYS A 54 -16.96 -6.43 5.53
C LYS A 54 -17.67 -5.14 5.99
N GLY A 55 -18.63 -4.63 5.21
CA GLY A 55 -19.57 -3.57 5.62
C GLY A 55 -19.03 -2.13 5.61
N PHE A 56 -19.83 -1.19 6.12
CA PHE A 56 -19.60 0.26 6.04
C PHE A 56 -18.30 0.73 6.72
N LEU A 57 -17.87 0.05 7.78
CA LEU A 57 -16.60 0.37 8.46
C LEU A 57 -15.41 0.29 7.50
N HIS A 58 -15.37 -0.76 6.66
CA HIS A 58 -14.30 -0.93 5.68
C HIS A 58 -14.30 0.16 4.62
N VAL A 59 -15.48 0.62 4.18
CA VAL A 59 -15.62 1.75 3.26
C VAL A 59 -15.10 3.03 3.91
N ARG A 60 -15.47 3.30 5.17
CA ARG A 60 -14.98 4.47 5.90
C ARG A 60 -13.46 4.46 6.06
N LEU A 61 -12.88 3.31 6.46
CA LEU A 61 -11.42 3.14 6.57
C LEU A 61 -10.73 3.35 5.23
N PHE A 62 -11.30 2.82 4.14
CA PHE A 62 -10.79 3.01 2.79
C PHE A 62 -10.76 4.49 2.41
N VAL A 63 -11.85 5.23 2.61
CA VAL A 63 -11.95 6.65 2.28
C VAL A 63 -10.97 7.49 3.11
N ILE A 64 -10.86 7.24 4.42
CA ILE A 64 -9.91 7.96 5.27
C ILE A 64 -8.47 7.74 4.79
N SER A 65 -8.08 6.50 4.52
CA SER A 65 -6.75 6.18 3.99
C SER A 65 -6.53 6.76 2.60
N ALA A 66 -7.53 6.77 1.72
CA ALA A 66 -7.47 7.39 0.41
C ALA A 66 -7.18 8.90 0.52
N ILE A 67 -7.95 9.63 1.33
CA ILE A 67 -7.74 11.07 1.55
C ILE A 67 -6.32 11.33 2.06
N ARG A 68 -5.84 10.55 3.04
CA ARG A 68 -4.46 10.66 3.56
C ARG A 68 -3.42 10.46 2.45
N PHE A 69 -3.62 9.47 1.58
CA PHE A 69 -2.71 9.18 0.47
C PHE A 69 -2.68 10.34 -0.53
N PHE A 70 -3.85 10.80 -0.99
CA PHE A 70 -3.94 11.89 -1.98
C PHE A 70 -3.50 13.25 -1.43
N MET A 71 -3.69 13.52 -0.14
CA MET A 71 -3.09 14.70 0.51
C MET A 71 -1.56 14.61 0.56
N LYS A 72 -0.99 13.41 0.72
CA LYS A 72 0.47 13.20 0.83
C LYS A 72 1.20 13.28 -0.51
N PHE A 73 0.62 12.76 -1.58
CA PHE A 73 1.27 12.67 -2.90
C PHE A 73 0.65 13.56 -3.98
N GLY A 74 -0.43 14.27 -3.66
CA GLY A 74 -1.20 15.09 -4.59
C GLY A 74 -2.21 14.28 -5.40
N TRP A 75 -3.13 15.00 -6.03
CA TRP A 75 -4.09 14.45 -6.98
C TRP A 75 -3.47 14.55 -8.37
N LYS A 76 -3.23 13.41 -9.02
CA LYS A 76 -2.84 13.39 -10.43
C LYS A 76 -4.03 12.89 -11.24
N LEU A 77 -4.73 13.84 -11.86
CA LEU A 77 -5.76 13.59 -12.87
C LEU A 77 -5.09 13.81 -14.24
N ILE A 78 -4.35 12.81 -14.70
CA ILE A 78 -3.79 12.75 -16.06
C ILE A 78 -4.00 11.34 -16.56
#